data_AF-A0A8R2D0U8-F1
#
_entry.id   AF-A0A8R2D0U8-F1
#
_cell.length_a   1.000
_cell.length_b   1.000
_cell.length_c   1.000
_cell.angle_alpha   90.00
_cell.angle_beta   90.00
_cell.angle_gamma   90.00
#
_symmetry.space_group_name_H-M   'P 1'
#
loop_
_entity.id
_entity.type
_entity.pdbx_description
1 polymer ?
#
loop_
_entity_poly.entity_id
_entity_poly.type
_entity_poly.pdbx_seq_one_letter_code
_entity_poly.pdbx_strand_id
1 'polypeptide(L)'
;MLRYRGKKLALNIVKELDSFPKVQEEIYEPSTYSNVILTVLISVFGLWLLISEIQYFLQEHYIYRFVPDTDYESKLPINIDITVASTCDSIGADIVDTTGQNMMLFGELKTDDTWWEMTKEQQQHFEKMRKFNAYLREEYHSMKDILWMFDDYNTLKNKIFVRTDKPNTLPDACRIHGSLILNKVIGNFHITPGKSLIVPGGHVHLTGPFFGSEATNFSHRINQFSFGVPTKGIIYPLEGELYETNENAVSYKYFIDVVATDVKSRSNEIKTYQYSAKDIQRKIDHNTG
;
A
#
# COMPACT_ATOMS: atom_id res chain seq x y z
N MET A 1 -41.89 44.13 31.15
CA MET A 1 -41.44 42.78 30.72
C MET A 1 -42.56 41.78 31.02
N LEU A 2 -43.06 41.11 29.98
CA LEU A 2 -44.25 40.24 30.00
C LEU A 2 -43.99 38.97 30.83
N ARG A 3 -44.74 38.79 31.91
CA ARG A 3 -44.67 37.59 32.77
C ARG A 3 -45.60 36.52 32.19
N TYR A 4 -45.01 35.54 31.50
CA TYR A 4 -45.65 34.40 30.85
C TYR A 4 -46.58 33.62 31.82
N ARG A 5 -47.90 33.70 31.58
CA ARG A 5 -48.98 33.17 32.45
C ARG A 5 -49.65 31.91 31.87
N GLY A 6 -49.05 31.27 30.86
CA GLY A 6 -49.66 30.19 30.06
C GLY A 6 -49.58 28.77 30.65
N LYS A 7 -48.62 28.48 31.54
CA LYS A 7 -48.43 27.10 32.05
C LYS A 7 -49.61 26.58 32.89
N LYS A 8 -50.31 27.43 33.63
CA LYS A 8 -51.43 26.99 34.50
C LYS A 8 -52.72 26.70 33.74
N LEU A 9 -52.96 27.37 32.61
CA LEU A 9 -54.19 27.19 31.84
C LEU A 9 -54.15 25.88 31.04
N ALA A 10 -53.02 25.57 30.40
CA ALA A 10 -52.82 24.31 29.68
C ALA A 10 -52.90 23.09 30.61
N LEU A 11 -52.38 23.20 31.83
CA LEU A 11 -52.46 22.14 32.85
C LEU A 11 -53.89 21.80 33.27
N ASN A 12 -54.77 22.78 33.31
CA ASN A 12 -56.17 22.58 33.66
C ASN A 12 -56.95 21.93 32.51
N ILE A 13 -56.68 22.34 31.27
CA ILE A 13 -57.31 21.75 30.08
C ILE A 13 -56.90 20.28 29.89
N VAL A 14 -55.61 19.95 30.14
CA VAL A 14 -55.13 18.57 30.10
C VAL A 14 -55.75 17.72 31.21
N LYS A 15 -56.07 18.31 32.37
CA LYS A 15 -56.75 17.64 33.48
C LYS A 15 -58.23 17.34 33.21
N GLU A 16 -58.89 18.15 32.38
CA GLU A 16 -60.30 17.95 32.01
C GLU A 16 -60.48 16.95 30.86
N LEU A 17 -59.43 16.69 30.08
CA LEU A 17 -59.39 15.66 29.02
C LEU A 17 -59.03 14.25 29.53
N ASP A 18 -58.79 14.10 30.83
CA ASP A 18 -58.46 12.83 31.47
C ASP A 18 -59.75 12.04 31.78
N SER A 19 -60.20 11.23 30.81
CA SER A 19 -61.43 10.43 30.88
C SER A 19 -61.29 9.10 31.62
N PHE A 20 -60.16 8.86 32.30
CA PHE A 20 -59.90 7.59 32.97
C PHE A 20 -60.24 7.66 34.47
N PRO A 21 -60.85 6.59 35.04
CA PRO A 21 -61.09 6.52 36.47
C PRO A 21 -59.77 6.54 37.23
N LYS A 22 -59.63 7.50 38.15
CA LYS A 22 -58.42 7.64 38.97
C LYS A 22 -58.36 6.49 39.97
N VAL A 23 -57.26 5.76 39.92
CA VAL A 23 -56.99 4.62 40.82
C VAL A 23 -56.87 5.15 42.26
N GLN A 24 -57.40 4.41 43.24
CA GLN A 24 -57.34 4.78 44.65
C GLN A 24 -55.88 4.81 45.15
N GLU A 25 -55.51 5.85 45.90
CA GLU A 25 -54.14 6.10 46.38
C GLU A 25 -53.57 4.96 47.27
N GLU A 26 -54.44 4.11 47.81
CA GLU A 26 -54.10 2.97 48.69
C GLU A 26 -53.47 1.78 47.94
N ILE A 27 -53.58 1.72 46.60
CA ILE A 27 -52.97 0.68 45.75
C ILE A 27 -51.63 1.16 45.15
N TYR A 28 -51.10 2.29 45.65
CA TYR A 28 -49.78 2.77 45.27
C TYR A 28 -48.77 2.34 46.33
N GLU A 29 -48.01 1.28 46.04
CA GLU A 29 -46.77 1.07 46.79
C GLU A 29 -45.84 2.23 46.45
N PRO A 30 -45.46 3.10 47.41
CA PRO A 30 -44.57 4.21 47.14
C PRO A 30 -43.25 3.62 46.62
N SER A 31 -42.84 4.03 45.42
CA SER A 31 -41.56 3.63 44.86
C SER A 31 -40.46 3.97 45.86
N THR A 32 -39.95 2.95 46.55
CA THR A 32 -38.92 3.15 47.57
C THR A 32 -37.70 3.74 46.88
N TYR A 33 -37.01 4.69 47.50
CA TYR A 33 -35.83 5.38 46.94
C TYR A 33 -34.80 4.39 46.33
N SER A 34 -34.68 3.20 46.92
CA SER A 34 -33.87 2.09 46.42
C SER A 34 -34.30 1.55 45.04
N ASN A 35 -35.61 1.42 44.79
CA ASN A 35 -36.15 0.94 43.51
C ASN A 35 -35.88 1.93 42.37
N VAL A 36 -35.90 3.23 42.67
CA VAL A 36 -35.57 4.29 41.70
C VAL A 36 -34.09 4.23 41.33
N ILE A 37 -33.19 4.09 42.31
CA ILE A 37 -31.75 3.93 42.07
C ILE A 37 -31.46 2.69 41.22
N LEU A 38 -32.07 1.55 41.57
CA LEU A 38 -31.89 0.30 40.83
C LEU A 38 -32.33 0.44 39.36
N THR A 39 -33.48 1.07 39.12
CA THR A 39 -34.00 1.30 37.77
C THR A 39 -33.09 2.23 36.97
N VAL A 40 -32.55 3.27 37.59
CA VAL A 40 -31.58 4.17 36.95
C VAL A 40 -30.29 3.43 36.60
N LEU A 41 -29.75 2.61 37.50
CA LEU A 41 -28.54 1.83 37.25
C LEU A 41 -28.72 0.83 36.09
N ILE A 42 -29.84 0.11 36.07
CA ILE A 42 -30.15 -0.83 34.98
C ILE A 42 -30.32 -0.07 33.66
N SER A 43 -30.97 1.09 33.67
CA SER A 43 -31.16 1.92 32.47
C SER A 43 -29.83 2.45 31.92
N VAL A 44 -28.92 2.89 32.80
CA VAL A 44 -27.57 3.34 32.41
C VAL A 44 -26.75 2.18 31.83
N PHE A 45 -26.81 1.00 32.46
CA PHE A 45 -26.14 -0.19 31.94
C PHE A 45 -26.71 -0.63 30.59
N GLY A 46 -28.04 -0.59 30.43
CA GLY A 46 -28.70 -0.88 29.16
C GLY A 46 -28.32 0.12 28.06
N LEU A 47 -28.24 1.42 28.37
CA LEU A 47 -27.78 2.44 27.44
C LEU A 47 -26.31 2.22 27.05
N TRP A 48 -25.46 1.84 28.00
CA TRP A 48 -24.05 1.52 27.74
C TRP A 48 -23.91 0.33 26.79
N LEU A 49 -24.65 -0.76 27.01
CA LEU A 49 -24.67 -1.90 26.10
C LEU A 49 -25.18 -1.51 24.71
N LEU A 50 -26.23 -0.70 24.63
CA LEU A 50 -26.77 -0.24 23.34
C LEU A 50 -25.77 0.62 22.57
N ILE A 51 -25.04 1.52 23.25
CA ILE A 51 -23.95 2.29 22.64
C ILE A 51 -22.83 1.35 22.18
N SER A 52 -22.46 0.37 22.99
CA SER A 52 -21.41 -0.62 22.66
C SER A 52 -21.77 -1.44 21.41
N GLU A 53 -23.01 -1.91 21.31
CA GLU A 53 -23.50 -2.67 20.15
C GLU A 53 -23.58 -1.80 18.89
N ILE A 54 -24.00 -0.53 19.02
CA ILE A 54 -23.98 0.42 17.90
C ILE A 54 -22.53 0.66 17.44
N GLN A 55 -21.60 0.83 18.37
CA GLN A 55 -20.18 0.99 18.05
C GLN A 55 -19.63 -0.25 17.34
N TYR A 56 -19.97 -1.45 17.83
CA TYR A 56 -19.57 -2.71 17.20
C TYR A 56 -20.19 -2.87 15.81
N PHE A 57 -21.47 -2.56 15.62
CA PHE A 57 -22.15 -2.64 14.33
C PHE A 57 -21.62 -1.62 13.31
N LEU A 58 -21.19 -0.45 13.77
CA LEU A 58 -20.54 0.56 12.94
C LEU A 58 -19.06 0.25 12.67
N GLN A 59 -18.47 -0.72 13.36
CA GLN A 59 -17.11 -1.15 13.11
C GLN A 59 -17.07 -1.99 11.83
N GLU A 60 -16.29 -1.53 10.85
CA GLU A 60 -16.06 -2.29 9.63
C GLU A 60 -15.09 -3.44 9.89
N HIS A 61 -15.52 -4.67 9.62
CA HIS A 61 -14.69 -5.87 9.72
C HIS A 61 -14.35 -6.42 8.33
N TYR A 62 -13.07 -6.73 8.12
CA TYR A 62 -12.57 -7.30 6.87
C TYR A 62 -12.74 -8.82 6.88
N ILE A 63 -13.29 -9.37 5.79
CA ILE A 63 -13.42 -10.83 5.59
C ILE A 63 -12.64 -11.22 4.34
N TYR A 64 -11.57 -11.98 4.53
CA TYR A 64 -10.75 -12.49 3.44
C TYR A 64 -11.35 -13.78 2.88
N ARG A 65 -11.56 -13.83 1.57
CA ARG A 65 -12.03 -15.03 0.85
C ARG A 65 -11.18 -15.24 -0.39
N PHE A 66 -10.80 -16.50 -0.62
CA PHE A 66 -10.12 -16.89 -1.84
C PHE A 66 -11.15 -17.29 -2.88
N VAL A 67 -11.12 -16.61 -4.02
CA VAL A 67 -11.98 -16.90 -5.17
C VAL A 67 -11.04 -17.05 -6.38
N PRO A 68 -11.30 -17.98 -7.31
CA PRO A 68 -10.54 -18.08 -8.54
C PRO A 68 -10.60 -16.76 -9.32
N ASP A 69 -9.46 -16.25 -9.78
CA ASP A 69 -9.43 -15.11 -10.70
C ASP A 69 -9.89 -15.58 -12.09
N THR A 70 -11.00 -15.03 -12.56
CA THR A 70 -11.57 -15.30 -13.88
C THR A 70 -11.21 -14.24 -14.93
N ASP A 71 -10.49 -13.18 -14.53
CA ASP A 71 -10.18 -12.03 -15.36
C ASP A 71 -8.74 -12.09 -15.88
N TYR A 72 -8.56 -12.88 -16.95
CA TYR A 72 -7.26 -13.08 -17.62
C TYR A 72 -6.92 -12.01 -18.66
N GLU A 73 -7.92 -11.28 -19.17
CA GLU A 73 -7.74 -10.32 -20.27
C GLU A 73 -7.33 -8.92 -19.80
N SER A 74 -7.64 -8.58 -18.55
CA SER A 74 -7.26 -7.28 -17.99
C SER A 74 -5.75 -7.08 -18.01
N LYS A 75 -5.36 -5.83 -18.28
CA LYS A 75 -3.96 -5.43 -18.23
C LYS A 75 -3.54 -5.11 -16.80
N LEU A 76 -2.29 -5.44 -16.48
CA LEU A 76 -1.69 -5.22 -15.18
C LEU A 76 -0.70 -4.07 -15.27
N PRO A 77 -1.02 -2.89 -14.69
CA PRO A 77 -0.03 -1.84 -14.57
C PRO A 77 1.01 -2.22 -13.51
N ILE A 78 2.29 -2.10 -13.83
CA ILE A 78 3.42 -2.23 -12.89
C ILE A 78 4.07 -0.85 -12.76
N ASN A 79 4.35 -0.42 -11.53
CA ASN A 79 5.06 0.83 -11.25
C ASN A 79 6.41 0.50 -10.64
N ILE A 80 7.47 1.03 -11.25
CA ILE A 80 8.86 0.72 -10.95
C ILE A 80 9.58 2.04 -10.66
N ASP A 81 10.34 2.08 -9.58
CA ASP A 81 11.36 3.10 -9.29
C ASP A 81 12.53 2.41 -8.58
N ILE A 82 13.58 2.13 -9.35
CA ILE A 82 14.77 1.44 -8.88
C ILE A 82 15.98 2.32 -9.22
N THR A 83 16.90 2.46 -8.28
CA THR A 83 18.19 3.13 -8.53
C THR A 83 19.32 2.11 -8.46
N VAL A 84 20.15 2.06 -9.49
CA VAL A 84 21.30 1.14 -9.62
C VAL A 84 22.60 1.94 -9.57
N ALA A 85 23.63 1.43 -8.89
CA ALA A 85 24.95 2.04 -8.73
C ALA A 85 25.83 1.90 -9.99
N SER A 86 25.26 2.22 -11.15
CA SER A 86 25.95 2.24 -12.45
C SER A 86 25.40 3.40 -13.29
N THR A 87 26.17 3.89 -14.25
CA THR A 87 25.74 4.97 -15.14
C THR A 87 24.64 4.49 -16.09
N CYS A 88 23.70 5.36 -16.48
CA CYS A 88 22.58 4.96 -17.33
C CYS A 88 23.00 4.47 -18.72
N ASP A 89 24.17 4.91 -19.23
CA ASP A 89 24.69 4.43 -20.52
C ASP A 89 25.24 2.99 -20.47
N SER A 90 25.59 2.51 -19.27
CA SER A 90 26.21 1.20 -19.07
C SER A 90 25.20 0.09 -18.75
N ILE A 91 23.92 0.41 -18.54
CA ILE A 91 22.88 -0.55 -18.18
C ILE A 91 21.63 -0.38 -19.03
N GLY A 92 20.89 -1.46 -19.21
CA GLY A 92 19.63 -1.51 -19.95
C GLY A 92 18.57 -2.23 -19.12
N ALA A 93 17.36 -1.67 -19.09
CA ALA A 93 16.22 -2.24 -18.39
C ALA A 93 15.17 -2.70 -19.40
N ASP A 94 14.68 -3.91 -19.20
CA ASP A 94 13.91 -4.61 -20.23
C ASP A 94 12.93 -5.59 -19.60
N ILE A 95 11.81 -5.81 -20.28
CA ILE A 95 10.71 -6.67 -19.84
C ILE A 95 10.25 -7.59 -20.97
N VAL A 96 10.20 -8.87 -20.68
CA VAL A 96 9.81 -9.90 -21.65
C VAL A 96 8.65 -10.69 -21.07
N ASP A 97 7.55 -10.72 -21.79
CA ASP A 97 6.43 -11.60 -21.46
C ASP A 97 6.45 -12.87 -22.32
N THR A 98 5.72 -13.90 -21.88
CA THR A 98 5.58 -15.16 -22.62
C THR A 98 4.86 -15.02 -23.96
N THR A 99 4.19 -13.88 -24.22
CA THR A 99 3.48 -13.65 -25.48
C THR A 99 4.42 -13.20 -26.60
N GLY A 100 5.64 -12.79 -26.27
CA GLY A 100 6.63 -12.31 -27.24
C GLY A 100 6.17 -11.05 -27.99
N GLN A 101 5.21 -10.30 -27.42
CA GLN A 101 4.74 -9.05 -28.01
C GLN A 101 5.81 -7.96 -27.94
N ASN A 102 5.83 -7.09 -28.95
CA ASN A 102 6.75 -5.95 -28.96
C ASN A 102 6.47 -5.04 -27.76
N MET A 103 7.50 -4.83 -26.94
CA MET A 103 7.45 -4.04 -25.71
C MET A 103 6.99 -2.60 -25.90
N MET A 104 7.10 -2.05 -27.11
CA MET A 104 6.62 -0.69 -27.43
C MET A 104 5.12 -0.49 -27.14
N LEU A 105 4.34 -1.58 -27.03
CA LEU A 105 2.93 -1.54 -26.66
C LEU A 105 2.67 -1.42 -25.15
N PHE A 106 3.68 -1.70 -24.30
CA PHE A 106 3.55 -1.71 -22.84
C PHE A 106 3.91 -0.37 -22.17
N GLY A 107 4.49 0.56 -22.93
CA GLY A 107 5.04 1.82 -22.41
C GLY A 107 6.57 1.82 -22.40
N GLU A 108 7.16 2.95 -21.99
CA GLU A 108 8.61 3.13 -21.93
C GLU A 108 9.04 3.49 -20.50
N LEU A 109 10.09 2.83 -20.00
CA LEU A 109 10.75 3.19 -18.76
C LEU A 109 11.74 4.32 -19.01
N LYS A 110 11.74 5.32 -18.13
CA LYS A 110 12.68 6.43 -18.18
C LYS A 110 13.91 6.11 -17.34
N THR A 111 15.06 6.48 -17.86
CA THR A 111 16.35 6.36 -17.18
C THR A 111 16.91 7.76 -16.94
N ASP A 112 17.03 8.15 -15.68
CA ASP A 112 17.59 9.45 -15.28
C ASP A 112 18.94 9.24 -14.58
N ASP A 113 19.97 9.98 -15.03
CA ASP A 113 21.27 10.01 -14.36
C ASP A 113 21.14 10.63 -12.96
N THR A 114 21.71 9.96 -11.97
CA THR A 114 21.65 10.37 -10.56
C THR A 114 22.93 9.95 -9.82
N TRP A 115 22.97 10.24 -8.53
CA TRP A 115 24.07 9.84 -7.66
C TRP A 115 23.63 8.74 -6.68
N TRP A 116 24.56 7.84 -6.38
CA TRP A 116 24.33 6.76 -5.43
C TRP A 116 24.07 7.31 -4.03
N GLU A 117 24.85 8.29 -3.60
CA GLU A 117 24.66 8.97 -2.32
C GLU A 117 23.31 9.70 -2.28
N MET A 118 22.48 9.37 -1.29
CA MET A 118 21.18 10.00 -1.08
C MET A 118 21.32 11.34 -0.35
N THR A 119 20.40 12.27 -0.62
CA THR A 119 20.28 13.48 0.21
C THR A 119 19.77 13.13 1.61
N LYS A 120 19.95 14.03 2.59
CA LYS A 120 19.44 13.81 3.95
C LYS A 120 17.94 13.52 3.99
N GLU A 121 17.15 14.20 3.15
CA GLU A 121 15.70 13.99 3.07
C GLU A 121 15.37 12.62 2.46
N GLN A 122 16.03 12.26 1.36
CA GLN A 122 15.86 10.97 0.71
C GLN A 122 16.26 9.82 1.64
N GLN A 123 17.39 9.95 2.33
CA GLN A 123 17.88 8.96 3.26
C GLN A 123 16.90 8.76 4.43
N GLN A 124 16.41 9.84 5.04
CA GLN A 124 15.44 9.74 6.13
C GLN A 124 14.13 9.06 5.69
N HIS A 125 13.63 9.40 4.51
CA HIS A 125 12.45 8.77 3.94
C HIS A 125 12.67 7.29 3.66
N PHE A 126 13.78 6.96 2.99
CA PHE A 126 14.14 5.59 2.64
C PHE A 126 14.36 4.72 3.88
N GLU A 127 15.05 5.23 4.90
CA GLU A 127 15.25 4.51 6.17
C GLU A 127 13.93 4.27 6.91
N LYS A 128 13.02 5.23 6.89
CA LYS A 128 11.68 5.07 7.47
C LYS A 128 10.91 3.96 6.77
N MET A 129 10.93 3.97 5.44
CA MET A 129 10.29 2.93 4.61
C MET A 129 10.92 1.55 4.88
N ARG A 130 12.25 1.45 4.89
CA ARG A 130 12.97 0.21 5.18
C ARG A 130 12.64 -0.36 6.56
N LYS A 131 12.70 0.47 7.61
CA LYS A 131 12.37 0.04 8.99
C LYS A 131 10.93 -0.46 9.09
N PHE A 132 10.01 0.24 8.44
CA PHE A 132 8.60 -0.14 8.43
C PHE A 132 8.37 -1.47 7.72
N ASN A 133 8.94 -1.66 6.53
CA ASN A 133 8.80 -2.91 5.79
C ASN A 133 9.51 -4.08 6.49
N ALA A 134 10.66 -3.86 7.13
CA ALA A 134 11.32 -4.87 7.96
C ALA A 134 10.45 -5.30 9.14
N TYR A 135 9.88 -4.35 9.88
CA TYR A 135 8.94 -4.62 10.99
C TYR A 135 7.76 -5.48 10.55
N LEU A 136 7.18 -5.19 9.39
CA LEU A 136 6.05 -5.96 8.85
C LEU A 136 6.43 -7.38 8.41
N ARG A 137 7.66 -7.60 7.97
CA ARG A 137 8.13 -8.94 7.57
C ARG A 137 8.47 -9.82 8.75
N GLU A 138 9.12 -9.26 9.77
CA GLU A 138 9.68 -10.03 10.89
C GLU A 138 8.68 -10.28 12.01
N GLU A 139 7.89 -9.27 12.41
CA GLU A 139 7.13 -9.38 13.66
C GLU A 139 5.65 -9.74 13.48
N TYR A 140 5.02 -9.48 12.33
CA TYR A 140 3.57 -9.64 12.22
C TYR A 140 3.07 -10.08 10.84
N HIS A 141 2.85 -11.39 10.67
CA HIS A 141 2.11 -11.93 9.53
C HIS A 141 0.58 -11.69 9.61
N SER A 142 0.07 -11.18 10.74
CA SER A 142 -1.37 -11.01 11.01
C SER A 142 -1.85 -9.56 11.16
N MET A 143 -0.99 -8.55 11.01
CA MET A 143 -1.36 -7.13 11.17
C MET A 143 -2.21 -6.55 10.03
N LYS A 144 -2.67 -7.40 9.10
CA LYS A 144 -3.54 -7.01 7.96
C LYS A 144 -4.76 -6.22 8.42
N ASP A 145 -5.32 -6.54 9.58
CA ASP A 145 -6.53 -5.89 10.10
C ASP A 145 -6.27 -4.46 10.62
N ILE A 146 -5.01 -4.12 10.96
CA ILE A 146 -4.65 -2.80 11.49
C ILE A 146 -4.13 -1.86 10.38
N LEU A 147 -3.57 -2.42 9.30
CA LEU A 147 -2.98 -1.66 8.19
C LEU A 147 -3.97 -0.74 7.45
N TRP A 148 -5.25 -1.10 7.41
CA TRP A 148 -6.29 -0.26 6.81
C TRP A 148 -6.79 0.87 7.74
N MET A 149 -6.46 0.81 9.04
CA MET A 149 -6.87 1.80 10.04
C MET A 149 -5.91 3.00 10.12
N PHE A 150 -4.65 2.84 9.68
CA PHE A 150 -3.66 3.91 9.69
C PHE A 150 -3.68 4.71 8.38
N ASP A 151 -4.55 5.73 8.32
CA ASP A 151 -4.70 6.59 7.14
C ASP A 151 -3.42 7.41 6.81
N ASP A 152 -2.62 7.72 7.84
CA ASP A 152 -1.42 8.56 7.77
C ASP A 152 -0.22 7.91 7.04
N TYR A 153 -0.28 6.59 6.79
CA TYR A 153 0.76 5.87 6.06
C TYR A 153 0.77 6.19 4.55
N ASN A 154 -0.39 6.45 3.94
CA ASN A 154 -0.49 6.71 2.50
C ASN A 154 0.16 8.04 2.09
N THR A 155 0.19 9.02 3.00
CA THR A 155 0.84 10.32 2.79
C THR A 155 2.35 10.21 2.66
N LEU A 156 2.97 9.23 3.32
CA LEU A 156 4.42 8.96 3.25
C LEU A 156 4.80 8.17 2.00
N LYS A 157 3.88 7.34 1.50
CA LYS A 157 4.08 6.46 0.34
C LYS A 157 3.97 7.20 -0.99
N ASN A 158 3.10 8.21 -1.08
CA ASN A 158 2.83 8.93 -2.34
C ASN A 158 3.85 10.04 -2.69
N LYS A 159 4.82 10.33 -1.81
CA LYS A 159 5.81 11.36 -2.07
C LYS A 159 7.15 10.72 -2.42
N ILE A 160 7.37 10.50 -3.72
CA ILE A 160 8.69 10.16 -4.24
C ILE A 160 9.56 11.42 -4.16
N PHE A 161 10.62 11.38 -3.36
CA PHE A 161 11.55 12.49 -3.21
C PHE A 161 12.55 12.48 -4.36
N VAL A 162 12.24 13.25 -5.41
CA VAL A 162 13.19 13.48 -6.51
C VAL A 162 14.31 14.39 -6.01
N ARG A 163 15.55 14.01 -6.30
CA ARG A 163 16.73 14.81 -5.97
C ARG A 163 16.67 16.15 -6.70
N THR A 164 16.84 17.25 -5.97
CA THR A 164 16.83 18.61 -6.54
C THR A 164 18.24 19.20 -6.62
N ASP A 165 19.13 18.81 -5.72
CA ASP A 165 20.53 19.21 -5.67
C ASP A 165 21.38 18.37 -6.62
N LYS A 166 22.28 19.01 -7.37
CA LYS A 166 23.24 18.34 -8.22
C LYS A 166 24.64 18.57 -7.65
N PRO A 167 25.32 17.53 -7.11
CA PRO A 167 26.69 17.67 -6.67
C PRO A 167 27.61 17.90 -7.87
N ASN A 168 28.81 18.42 -7.61
CA ASN A 168 29.81 18.75 -8.64
C ASN A 168 30.54 17.53 -9.22
N THR A 169 30.08 16.32 -8.88
CA THR A 169 30.65 15.05 -9.36
C THR A 169 29.84 14.53 -10.53
N LEU A 170 30.46 13.69 -11.36
CA LEU A 170 29.73 12.97 -12.40
C LEU A 170 28.70 12.01 -11.75
N PRO A 171 27.53 11.80 -12.37
CA PRO A 171 26.56 10.80 -11.93
C PRO A 171 27.18 9.40 -11.89
N ASP A 172 27.02 8.70 -10.77
CA ASP A 172 27.53 7.34 -10.52
C ASP A 172 26.40 6.32 -10.35
N ALA A 173 25.14 6.73 -10.55
CA ALA A 173 23.97 5.87 -10.46
C ALA A 173 22.94 6.21 -11.54
N CYS A 174 22.06 5.26 -11.80
CA CYS A 174 20.98 5.39 -12.77
C CYS A 174 19.64 5.08 -12.11
N ARG A 175 18.69 6.00 -12.23
CA ARG A 175 17.32 5.81 -11.75
C ARG A 175 16.44 5.36 -12.91
N ILE A 176 15.94 4.13 -12.81
CA ILE A 176 15.00 3.53 -13.74
C ILE A 176 13.61 3.68 -13.13
N HIS A 177 12.73 4.47 -13.75
CA HIS A 177 11.38 4.69 -13.25
C HIS A 177 10.32 4.79 -14.34
N GLY A 178 9.09 4.46 -13.97
CA GLY A 178 7.94 4.55 -14.85
C GLY A 178 6.86 3.54 -14.52
N SER A 179 5.80 3.57 -15.31
CA SER A 179 4.69 2.61 -15.23
C SER A 179 4.54 1.90 -16.56
N LEU A 180 4.52 0.58 -16.54
CA LEU A 180 4.29 -0.26 -17.72
C LEU A 180 2.93 -0.95 -17.60
N ILE A 181 2.23 -1.11 -18.71
CA ILE A 181 0.93 -1.78 -18.77
C ILE A 181 1.13 -3.14 -19.44
N LEU A 182 1.14 -4.20 -18.65
CA LEU A 182 1.50 -5.56 -19.10
C LEU A 182 0.29 -6.47 -19.23
N ASN A 183 0.49 -7.59 -19.91
CA ASN A 183 -0.43 -8.73 -19.86
C ASN A 183 -0.33 -9.44 -18.50
N LYS A 184 -1.44 -10.00 -18.00
CA LYS A 184 -1.46 -10.87 -16.80
C LYS A 184 -0.92 -12.27 -17.11
N VAL A 185 0.34 -12.34 -17.50
CA VAL A 185 1.03 -13.59 -17.83
C VAL A 185 2.39 -13.63 -17.15
N ILE A 186 3.02 -14.79 -17.18
CA ILE A 186 4.40 -14.95 -16.72
C ILE A 186 5.31 -14.09 -17.61
N GLY A 187 6.20 -13.33 -16.96
CA GLY A 187 7.18 -12.48 -17.61
C GLY A 187 8.41 -12.28 -16.73
N ASN A 188 9.48 -11.76 -17.33
CA ASN A 188 10.74 -11.46 -16.67
C ASN A 188 11.08 -9.99 -16.89
N PHE A 189 11.42 -9.28 -15.82
CA PHE A 189 12.04 -7.96 -15.87
C PHE A 189 13.51 -8.11 -15.50
N HIS A 190 14.41 -7.66 -16.38
CA HIS A 190 15.84 -7.74 -16.14
C HIS A 190 16.52 -6.40 -16.40
N ILE A 191 17.52 -6.11 -15.56
CA ILE A 191 18.47 -5.02 -15.75
C ILE A 191 19.81 -5.67 -16.03
N THR A 192 20.42 -5.37 -17.17
CA THR A 192 21.64 -6.02 -17.65
C THR A 192 22.68 -5.00 -18.08
N PRO A 193 23.96 -5.40 -18.15
CA PRO A 193 25.01 -4.53 -18.69
C PRO A 193 24.78 -4.25 -20.18
N GLY A 194 25.12 -3.04 -20.60
CA GLY A 194 24.94 -2.56 -21.96
C GLY A 194 23.58 -1.90 -22.18
N LYS A 195 23.51 -1.03 -23.18
CA LYS A 195 22.26 -0.33 -23.52
C LYS A 195 21.30 -1.31 -24.19
N SER A 196 20.10 -1.44 -23.62
CA SER A 196 19.01 -2.20 -24.21
C SER A 196 18.43 -1.41 -25.38
N LEU A 197 18.53 -1.96 -26.60
CA LEU A 197 17.87 -1.41 -27.78
C LEU A 197 16.73 -2.32 -28.23
N ILE A 198 15.56 -1.73 -28.42
CA ILE A 198 14.39 -2.41 -28.98
C ILE A 198 14.60 -2.51 -30.49
N VAL A 199 14.60 -3.73 -31.02
CA VAL A 199 14.71 -4.00 -32.47
C VAL A 199 13.47 -4.77 -32.95
N PRO A 200 13.11 -4.70 -34.25
CA PRO A 200 12.01 -5.51 -34.77
C PRO A 200 12.28 -7.01 -34.54
N GLY A 201 11.47 -7.65 -33.68
CA GLY A 201 11.60 -9.08 -33.34
C GLY A 201 12.28 -9.39 -32.00
N GLY A 202 12.60 -8.38 -31.18
CA GLY A 202 13.08 -8.60 -29.81
C GLY A 202 13.82 -7.40 -29.22
N HIS A 203 14.76 -7.67 -28.33
CA HIS A 203 15.69 -6.69 -27.78
C HIS A 203 17.12 -7.21 -27.94
N VAL A 204 18.06 -6.28 -28.11
CA VAL A 204 19.49 -6.60 -28.12
C VAL A 204 20.18 -5.71 -27.10
N HIS A 205 21.04 -6.31 -26.29
CA HIS A 205 21.92 -5.58 -25.39
C HIS A 205 23.21 -5.28 -26.14
N LEU A 206 23.46 -4.01 -26.41
CA LEU A 206 24.72 -3.58 -27.01
C LEU A 206 25.80 -3.57 -25.93
N THR A 207 26.61 -4.63 -25.92
CA THR A 207 27.84 -4.71 -25.12
C THR A 207 29.03 -4.44 -26.03
N GLY A 208 29.89 -3.49 -25.65
CA GLY A 208 31.05 -3.10 -26.45
C GLY A 208 31.93 -2.07 -25.74
N PRO A 209 33.14 -1.80 -26.25
CA PRO A 209 34.10 -0.89 -25.61
C PRO A 209 33.60 0.55 -25.46
N PHE A 210 32.56 0.94 -26.21
CA PHE A 210 31.89 2.24 -26.11
C PHE A 210 30.63 2.22 -25.22
N PHE A 211 30.12 1.04 -24.86
CA PHE A 211 28.81 0.85 -24.19
C PHE A 211 28.87 -0.10 -22.97
N GLY A 212 30.07 -0.35 -22.44
CA GLY A 212 30.29 -1.13 -21.22
C GLY A 212 31.37 -2.19 -21.36
N SER A 213 32.62 -1.83 -21.09
CA SER A 213 33.74 -2.76 -20.84
C SER A 213 34.32 -2.63 -19.44
N GLU A 214 33.71 -1.82 -18.57
CA GLU A 214 34.08 -1.70 -17.15
C GLU A 214 33.08 -2.49 -16.29
N ALA A 215 33.56 -2.96 -15.13
CA ALA A 215 32.77 -3.77 -14.21
C ALA A 215 31.55 -2.97 -13.69
N THR A 216 30.37 -3.22 -14.26
CA THR A 216 29.11 -2.61 -13.81
C THR A 216 28.75 -3.10 -12.42
N ASN A 217 28.48 -2.18 -11.50
CA ASN A 217 28.03 -2.49 -10.15
C ASN A 217 26.49 -2.51 -10.10
N PHE A 218 25.92 -3.68 -9.86
CA PHE A 218 24.47 -3.89 -9.72
C PHE A 218 23.96 -3.73 -8.29
N SER A 219 24.74 -3.09 -7.40
CA SER A 219 24.21 -2.58 -6.14
C SER A 219 23.02 -1.67 -6.45
N HIS A 220 21.90 -1.90 -5.79
CA HIS A 220 20.65 -1.23 -6.13
C HIS A 220 19.76 -1.05 -4.92
N ARG A 221 18.90 -0.04 -5.03
CA ARG A 221 17.84 0.25 -4.08
C ARG A 221 16.51 0.31 -4.78
N ILE A 222 15.49 -0.25 -4.13
CA ILE A 222 14.13 -0.30 -4.66
C ILE A 222 13.30 0.74 -3.91
N ASN A 223 12.99 1.84 -4.59
CA ASN A 223 12.17 2.92 -4.02
C ASN A 223 10.68 2.57 -4.16
N GLN A 224 10.28 2.06 -5.33
CA GLN A 224 8.92 1.66 -5.62
C GLN A 224 8.92 0.41 -6.49
N PHE A 225 8.12 -0.58 -6.09
CA PHE A 225 7.84 -1.74 -6.92
C PHE A 225 6.44 -2.25 -6.58
N SER A 226 5.48 -1.94 -7.43
CA SER A 226 4.06 -2.17 -7.15
C SER A 226 3.29 -2.58 -8.39
N PHE A 227 2.17 -3.29 -8.17
CA PHE A 227 1.25 -3.69 -9.22
C PHE A 227 -0.11 -3.04 -8.97
N GLY A 228 -0.78 -2.60 -10.03
CA GLY A 228 -2.06 -1.91 -9.92
C GLY A 228 -1.93 -0.43 -9.57
N VAL A 229 -3.08 0.12 -9.19
CA VAL A 229 -3.16 1.44 -8.58
C VAL A 229 -2.82 1.29 -7.09
N PRO A 230 -1.91 2.11 -6.54
CA PRO A 230 -1.65 2.12 -5.11
C PRO A 230 -2.94 2.44 -4.33
N THR A 231 -3.36 1.51 -3.47
CA THR A 231 -4.51 1.68 -2.59
C THR A 231 -4.07 1.60 -1.13
N LYS A 232 -4.94 2.08 -0.23
CA LYS A 232 -4.70 2.03 1.22
C LYS A 232 -4.46 0.57 1.67
N GLY A 233 -3.77 0.37 2.79
CA GLY A 233 -3.63 -0.95 3.43
C GLY A 233 -2.81 -2.01 2.68
N ILE A 234 -2.20 -1.68 1.54
CA ILE A 234 -1.34 -2.61 0.80
C ILE A 234 0.12 -2.35 1.10
N ILE A 235 0.81 -3.45 1.42
CA ILE A 235 2.25 -3.50 1.63
C ILE A 235 2.89 -4.06 0.37
N TYR A 236 3.98 -3.42 -0.07
CA TYR A 236 4.81 -3.90 -1.17
C TYR A 236 6.14 -4.38 -0.59
N PRO A 237 6.38 -5.70 -0.48
CA PRO A 237 7.51 -6.23 0.27
C PRO A 237 8.89 -5.74 -0.21
N LEU A 238 9.08 -5.46 -1.50
CA LEU A 238 10.39 -5.06 -2.04
C LEU A 238 10.72 -3.58 -1.86
N GLU A 239 9.76 -2.74 -1.46
CA GLU A 239 10.04 -1.32 -1.25
C GLU A 239 10.99 -1.12 -0.06
N GLY A 240 11.98 -0.25 -0.19
CA GLY A 240 12.98 -0.01 0.85
C GLY A 240 14.08 -1.08 0.93
N GLU A 241 14.12 -2.03 -0.02
CA GLU A 241 15.25 -2.93 -0.18
C GLU A 241 16.49 -2.20 -0.67
N LEU A 242 17.63 -2.54 -0.07
CA LEU A 242 18.95 -2.00 -0.42
C LEU A 242 19.95 -3.14 -0.42
N TYR A 243 20.50 -3.44 -1.59
CA TYR A 243 21.60 -4.38 -1.73
C TYR A 243 22.85 -3.63 -2.18
N GLU A 244 23.86 -3.69 -1.34
CA GLU A 244 25.19 -3.14 -1.61
C GLU A 244 26.22 -4.27 -1.61
N THR A 245 27.05 -4.30 -2.63
CA THR A 245 28.16 -5.24 -2.74
C THR A 245 29.40 -4.54 -3.26
N ASN A 246 30.54 -4.94 -2.71
CA ASN A 246 31.86 -4.56 -3.21
C ASN A 246 32.38 -5.57 -4.26
N GLU A 247 31.67 -6.67 -4.46
CA GLU A 247 32.04 -7.69 -5.43
C GLU A 247 31.50 -7.35 -6.82
N ASN A 248 32.36 -7.49 -7.83
CA ASN A 248 31.98 -7.37 -9.22
C ASN A 248 31.19 -8.62 -9.68
N ALA A 249 30.28 -8.43 -10.64
CA ALA A 249 29.51 -9.50 -11.28
C ALA A 249 28.60 -10.30 -10.31
N VAL A 250 27.83 -9.61 -9.48
CA VAL A 250 26.77 -10.24 -8.67
C VAL A 250 25.43 -10.15 -9.42
N SER A 251 24.71 -11.27 -9.47
CA SER A 251 23.34 -11.36 -9.96
C SER A 251 22.37 -11.36 -8.79
N TYR A 252 21.34 -10.52 -8.89
CA TYR A 252 20.21 -10.48 -7.97
C TYR A 252 18.96 -10.97 -8.71
N LYS A 253 18.24 -11.91 -8.12
CA LYS A 253 17.00 -12.46 -8.68
C LYS A 253 15.88 -12.35 -7.66
N TYR A 254 14.77 -11.74 -8.07
CA TYR A 254 13.55 -11.65 -7.29
C TYR A 254 12.48 -12.51 -7.93
N PHE A 255 11.97 -13.48 -7.18
CA PHE A 255 10.81 -14.28 -7.55
C PHE A 255 9.59 -13.62 -6.95
N ILE A 256 8.66 -13.19 -7.80
CA ILE A 256 7.52 -12.36 -7.40
C ILE A 256 6.24 -13.08 -7.81
N ASP A 257 5.41 -13.41 -6.81
CA ASP A 257 4.11 -14.03 -7.02
C ASP A 257 3.02 -12.99 -6.75
N VAL A 258 2.32 -12.58 -7.81
CA VAL A 258 1.29 -11.54 -7.75
C VAL A 258 -0.08 -12.16 -7.58
N VAL A 259 -0.87 -11.62 -6.65
CA VAL A 259 -2.24 -12.04 -6.32
C VAL A 259 -3.18 -10.86 -6.52
N ALA A 260 -4.13 -11.00 -7.45
CA ALA A 260 -5.24 -10.07 -7.60
C ALA A 260 -6.13 -10.12 -6.35
N THR A 261 -6.47 -8.95 -5.82
CA THR A 261 -7.28 -8.78 -4.63
C THR A 261 -8.41 -7.80 -4.95
N ASP A 262 -9.65 -8.25 -4.80
CA ASP A 262 -10.82 -7.39 -4.95
C ASP A 262 -11.27 -6.89 -3.58
N VAL A 263 -11.18 -5.57 -3.37
CA VAL A 263 -11.62 -4.92 -2.13
C VAL A 263 -13.04 -4.40 -2.35
N LYS A 264 -14.02 -5.11 -1.76
CA LYS A 264 -15.43 -4.75 -1.82
C LYS A 264 -15.85 -4.04 -0.54
N SER A 265 -16.24 -2.78 -0.66
CA SER A 265 -16.93 -2.00 0.37
C SER A 265 -18.43 -1.93 0.06
N ARG A 266 -19.23 -1.34 0.95
CA ARG A 266 -20.69 -1.24 0.82
C ARG A 266 -21.14 -0.55 -0.47
N SER A 267 -20.33 0.35 -1.03
CA SER A 267 -20.66 1.13 -2.22
C SER A 267 -19.63 1.03 -3.36
N ASN A 268 -18.42 0.57 -3.07
CA ASN A 268 -17.30 0.61 -4.02
C ASN A 268 -16.60 -0.74 -4.11
N GLU A 269 -16.17 -1.11 -5.30
CA GLU A 269 -15.31 -2.25 -5.57
C GLU A 269 -14.01 -1.74 -6.18
N ILE A 270 -12.88 -2.08 -5.57
CA ILE A 270 -11.56 -1.66 -6.02
C ILE A 270 -10.73 -2.90 -6.29
N LYS A 271 -10.29 -3.04 -7.53
CA LYS A 271 -9.32 -4.08 -7.92
C LYS A 271 -7.92 -3.62 -7.57
N THR A 272 -7.20 -4.45 -6.83
CA THR A 272 -5.83 -4.15 -6.42
C THR A 272 -4.98 -5.41 -6.42
N TYR A 273 -3.67 -5.27 -6.24
CA TYR A 273 -2.73 -6.37 -6.37
C TYR A 273 -1.77 -6.38 -5.19
N GLN A 274 -1.57 -7.57 -4.64
CA GLN A 274 -0.58 -7.84 -3.61
C GLN A 274 0.44 -8.81 -4.19
N TYR A 275 1.65 -8.83 -3.64
CA TYR A 275 2.62 -9.84 -4.06
C TYR A 275 3.47 -10.30 -2.88
N SER A 276 3.95 -11.53 -2.98
CA SER A 276 5.08 -12.02 -2.18
C SER A 276 6.34 -11.99 -3.03
N ALA A 277 7.47 -11.72 -2.39
CA ALA A 277 8.77 -11.71 -3.05
C ALA A 277 9.76 -12.59 -2.30
N LYS A 278 10.62 -13.26 -3.07
CA LYS A 278 11.78 -13.99 -2.58
C LYS A 278 13.01 -13.55 -3.36
N ASP A 279 14.05 -13.15 -2.65
CA ASP A 279 15.32 -12.71 -3.20
C ASP A 279 16.37 -13.85 -3.19
N ILE A 280 17.21 -13.88 -4.22
CA ILE A 280 18.38 -14.76 -4.30
C ILE A 280 19.55 -13.95 -4.88
N GLN A 281 20.66 -13.94 -4.15
CA GLN A 281 21.92 -13.39 -4.59
C GLN A 281 22.85 -14.51 -5.06
N ARG A 282 23.43 -14.37 -6.26
CA ARG A 282 24.45 -15.30 -6.79
C ARG A 282 25.62 -14.51 -7.37
N LYS A 283 26.84 -14.85 -6.94
CA LYS A 283 28.06 -14.39 -7.60
C LYS A 283 28.20 -15.09 -8.96
N ILE A 284 28.41 -14.31 -10.01
CA ILE A 284 28.71 -14.83 -11.34
C ILE A 284 30.22 -15.01 -11.41
N ASP A 285 30.65 -16.26 -11.44
CA ASP A 285 32.04 -16.61 -11.75
C ASP A 285 32.06 -17.30 -13.11
N HIS A 286 32.59 -16.60 -14.11
CA HIS A 286 32.70 -17.11 -15.48
C HIS A 286 33.63 -18.33 -15.60
N ASN A 287 34.45 -18.62 -14.57
CA ASN A 287 35.36 -19.76 -14.58
C ASN A 287 34.70 -21.07 -14.10
N THR A 288 33.58 -20.99 -13.36
CA THR A 288 32.97 -22.16 -12.72
C THR A 288 31.64 -22.62 -13.33
N GLY A 289 31.16 -21.97 -14.39
CA GLY A 289 29.97 -22.40 -15.16
C GLY A 289 28.64 -21.88 -14.64
#